data_AF-A0A1X0N7N4-F1
#
_entry.id   AF-A0A1X0N7N4-F1
#
_cell.length_a   1.000
_cell.length_b   1.000
_cell.length_c   1.000
_cell.angle_alpha   90.00
_cell.angle_beta   90.00
_cell.angle_gamma   90.00
#
_symmetry.space_group_name_H-M   'P 1'
#
loop_
_entity.id
_entity.type
_entity.pdbx_description
1 polymer ?
#
loop_
_entity_poly.entity_id
_entity_poly.type
_entity_poly.pdbx_seq_one_letter_code
_entity_poly.pdbx_strand_id
1 'polypeptide(L)'
;MNWKEGLRQPGVLAALGAAVLFGAGTPLAKLLLNSVSPWLLASLLYLGSGVGLTLYRLLSRAPAVSLPRHEAPWLAGAIGAGGVVGSVLLMLGLTGMPASGASLLLNAEGVFTALLAWFAFKENFDRRIALGMVAIVAGAVVLSWPGEARFAGLWPALAILGACFAWGIDNNLTRKVSLSDATWIASVKGLVAGSVNLALAFAVGATLPPLPNLVGALVVGFLAYGVSLALFVIALRHLGTARTGAYFSVAPFLGATLAVALGDPVTLPLLIAGLLMALGIWLHLTERHEHEHRHAALEHDHEHVHDEHHQHLHDEPVAPGTKHRHPHQHEPLTHTHPHFPDAHHRHKH
;
A
#
# COMPACT_ATOMS: atom_id res chain seq x y z
N MET A 1 -14.17 -18.66 15.81
CA MET A 1 -12.71 -18.92 15.93
C MET A 1 -12.21 -18.17 17.14
N ASN A 2 -11.56 -18.84 18.08
CA ASN A 2 -11.13 -18.25 19.35
C ASN A 2 -10.02 -17.22 19.07
N TRP A 3 -10.15 -15.96 19.55
CA TRP A 3 -9.23 -14.86 19.19
C TRP A 3 -7.75 -15.19 19.48
N LYS A 4 -7.50 -16.04 20.50
CA LYS A 4 -6.17 -16.52 20.87
C LYS A 4 -5.56 -17.52 19.88
N GLU A 5 -6.37 -18.28 19.14
CA GLU A 5 -5.91 -19.22 18.10
C GLU A 5 -5.66 -18.49 16.76
N GLY A 6 -6.44 -17.45 16.47
CA GLY A 6 -6.24 -16.60 15.27
C GLY A 6 -4.92 -15.83 15.28
N LEU A 7 -4.49 -15.33 16.44
CA LEU A 7 -3.20 -14.63 16.61
C LEU A 7 -1.97 -15.53 16.45
N ARG A 8 -2.12 -16.85 16.46
CA ARG A 8 -1.01 -17.79 16.22
C ARG A 8 -0.81 -18.09 14.73
N GLN A 9 -1.71 -17.63 13.86
CA GLN A 9 -1.52 -17.76 12.42
C GLN A 9 -0.42 -16.78 11.97
N PRO A 10 0.66 -17.26 11.32
CA PRO A 10 1.78 -16.43 10.90
C PRO A 10 1.34 -15.19 10.09
N GLY A 11 0.29 -15.35 9.27
CA GLY A 11 -0.27 -14.26 8.47
C GLY A 11 -0.89 -13.11 9.28
N VAL A 12 -1.54 -13.39 10.41
CA VAL A 12 -2.17 -12.33 11.23
C VAL A 12 -1.12 -11.49 11.93
N LEU A 13 -0.11 -12.14 12.54
CA LEU A 13 1.01 -11.44 13.14
C LEU A 13 1.80 -10.62 12.11
N ALA A 14 1.99 -11.17 10.91
CA ALA A 14 2.63 -10.43 9.82
C ALA A 14 1.80 -9.21 9.39
N ALA A 15 0.48 -9.33 9.25
CA ALA A 15 -0.38 -8.22 8.85
C ALA A 15 -0.40 -7.10 9.91
N LEU A 16 -0.50 -7.46 11.19
CA LEU A 16 -0.47 -6.49 12.30
C LEU A 16 0.93 -5.88 12.48
N GLY A 17 1.99 -6.68 12.33
CA GLY A 17 3.36 -6.19 12.35
C GLY A 17 3.63 -5.19 11.22
N ALA A 18 3.14 -5.48 10.01
CA ALA A 18 3.15 -4.54 8.89
C ALA A 18 2.39 -3.24 9.26
N ALA A 19 1.18 -3.36 9.81
CA ALA A 19 0.37 -2.20 10.18
C ALA A 19 1.05 -1.31 11.24
N VAL A 20 1.69 -1.91 12.25
CA VAL A 20 2.43 -1.19 13.29
C VAL A 20 3.64 -0.46 12.68
N LEU A 21 4.45 -1.15 11.88
CA LEU A 21 5.64 -0.56 11.28
C LEU A 21 5.30 0.56 10.30
N PHE A 22 4.30 0.35 9.43
CA PHE A 22 3.83 1.39 8.50
C PHE A 22 3.21 2.57 9.25
N GLY A 23 2.32 2.29 10.22
CA GLY A 23 1.68 3.32 11.03
C GLY A 23 2.68 4.18 11.80
N ALA A 24 3.76 3.58 12.31
CA ALA A 24 4.83 4.32 12.99
C ALA A 24 5.64 5.22 12.04
N GLY A 25 5.58 5.01 10.72
CA GLY A 25 6.34 5.76 9.73
C GLY A 25 6.05 7.27 9.75
N THR A 26 4.78 7.67 9.72
CA THR A 26 4.39 9.09 9.66
C THR A 26 4.80 9.88 10.91
N PRO A 27 4.52 9.42 12.14
CA PRO A 27 4.97 10.13 13.35
C PRO A 27 6.49 10.21 13.46
N LEU A 28 7.22 9.14 13.14
CA LEU A 28 8.68 9.15 13.19
C LEU A 28 9.30 10.05 12.11
N ALA A 29 8.71 10.07 10.91
CA ALA A 29 9.11 11.00 9.86
C ALA A 29 8.88 12.46 10.29
N LYS A 30 7.77 12.76 10.98
CA LYS A 30 7.50 14.12 11.51
C LYS A 30 8.60 14.59 12.46
N LEU A 31 9.11 13.72 13.33
CA LEU A 31 10.22 14.07 14.23
C LEU A 31 11.50 14.42 13.47
N LEU A 32 11.79 13.69 12.38
CA LEU A 32 12.97 13.92 11.55
C LEU A 32 12.88 15.21 10.72
N LEU A 33 11.66 15.65 10.35
CA LEU A 33 11.44 16.91 9.63
C LEU A 33 11.89 18.16 10.39
N ASN A 34 12.15 18.07 11.70
CA ASN A 34 12.72 19.17 12.48
C ASN A 34 14.17 19.51 12.07
N SER A 35 14.85 18.60 11.37
CA SER A 35 16.29 18.71 11.09
C SER A 35 16.69 18.24 9.69
N VAL A 36 15.79 17.57 8.98
CA VAL A 36 15.99 17.08 7.61
C VAL A 36 14.99 17.78 6.71
N SER A 37 15.44 18.28 5.56
CA SER A 37 14.53 18.92 4.61
C SER A 37 13.48 17.91 4.12
N PRO A 38 12.25 18.33 3.80
CA PRO A 38 11.17 17.41 3.45
C PRO A 38 11.48 16.54 2.23
N TRP A 39 12.08 17.14 1.19
CA TRP A 39 12.46 16.41 -0.02
C TRP A 39 13.57 15.39 0.25
N LEU A 40 14.58 15.79 1.03
CA LEU A 40 15.67 14.89 1.40
C LEU A 40 15.15 13.74 2.27
N LEU A 41 14.26 14.01 3.22
CA LEU A 41 13.67 12.96 4.05
C LEU A 41 12.88 11.95 3.20
N ALA A 42 12.08 12.42 2.23
CA ALA A 42 11.38 11.54 1.29
C ALA A 42 12.36 10.60 0.55
N SER A 43 13.50 11.15 0.11
CA SER A 43 14.54 10.35 -0.56
C SER A 43 15.16 9.30 0.35
N LEU A 44 15.48 9.66 1.61
CA LEU A 44 16.13 8.77 2.57
C LEU A 44 15.20 7.64 3.01
N LEU A 45 13.90 7.91 3.18
CA LEU A 45 12.91 6.88 3.49
C LEU A 45 12.84 5.81 2.38
N TYR A 46 12.79 6.25 1.12
CA TYR A 46 12.74 5.34 -0.02
C TYR A 46 14.08 4.62 -0.27
N LEU A 47 15.22 5.30 -0.09
CA LEU A 47 16.54 4.66 -0.13
C LEU A 47 16.70 3.61 0.96
N GLY A 48 16.27 3.91 2.19
CA GLY A 48 16.30 2.95 3.31
C GLY A 48 15.50 1.69 2.99
N SER A 49 14.29 1.85 2.43
CA SER A 49 13.48 0.73 1.94
C SER A 49 14.18 -0.05 0.82
N GLY A 50 14.66 0.65 -0.22
CA GLY A 50 15.28 0.05 -1.39
C GLY A 50 16.55 -0.73 -1.06
N VAL A 51 17.47 -0.11 -0.31
CA VAL A 51 18.73 -0.72 0.14
C VAL A 51 18.45 -1.89 1.07
N GLY A 52 17.57 -1.71 2.07
CA GLY A 52 17.29 -2.75 3.05
C GLY A 52 16.59 -3.96 2.45
N LEU A 53 15.63 -3.77 1.53
CA LEU A 53 15.02 -4.87 0.80
C LEU A 53 15.97 -5.54 -0.19
N THR A 54 16.87 -4.77 -0.83
CA THR A 54 17.92 -5.35 -1.68
C THR A 54 18.85 -6.23 -0.86
N LEU A 55 19.30 -5.75 0.30
CA LEU A 55 20.13 -6.52 1.23
C LEU A 55 19.39 -7.77 1.71
N TYR A 56 18.12 -7.65 2.10
CA TYR A 56 17.28 -8.80 2.44
C TYR A 56 17.23 -9.84 1.32
N ARG A 57 17.05 -9.41 0.07
CA ARG A 57 17.01 -10.32 -1.09
C ARG A 57 18.35 -10.99 -1.37
N LEU A 58 19.47 -10.27 -1.18
CA LEU A 58 20.81 -10.84 -1.29
C LEU A 58 21.07 -11.89 -0.20
N LEU A 59 20.73 -11.57 1.05
CA LEU A 59 20.93 -12.46 2.20
C LEU A 59 20.01 -13.69 2.15
N SER A 60 18.77 -13.52 1.71
CA SER A 60 17.81 -14.62 1.50
C SER A 60 18.06 -15.40 0.20
N ARG A 61 19.03 -14.98 -0.62
CA ARG A 61 19.33 -15.57 -1.94
C ARG A 61 18.09 -15.67 -2.81
N ALA A 62 17.24 -14.63 -2.76
CA ALA A 62 16.02 -14.57 -3.54
C ALA A 62 16.35 -14.68 -5.05
N PRO A 63 15.51 -15.37 -5.84
CA PRO A 63 15.76 -15.57 -7.25
C PRO A 63 15.85 -14.23 -8.00
N ALA A 64 16.66 -14.23 -9.07
CA ALA A 64 16.71 -13.11 -9.99
C ALA A 64 15.34 -12.94 -10.66
N VAL A 65 14.92 -11.69 -10.84
CA VAL A 65 13.66 -11.34 -11.48
C VAL A 65 13.98 -10.64 -12.79
N SER A 66 13.36 -11.11 -13.87
CA SER A 66 13.42 -10.48 -15.19
C SER A 66 12.05 -9.87 -15.46
N LEU A 67 11.97 -8.54 -15.54
CA LEU A 67 10.73 -7.85 -15.86
C LEU A 67 10.55 -7.81 -17.39
N PRO A 68 9.40 -8.27 -17.93
CA PRO A 68 9.11 -8.14 -19.34
C PRO A 68 9.18 -6.67 -19.80
N ARG A 69 9.70 -6.42 -21.01
CA ARG A 69 9.85 -5.04 -21.52
C ARG A 69 8.53 -4.27 -21.60
N HIS A 70 7.42 -4.97 -21.84
CA HIS A 70 6.08 -4.37 -21.88
C HIS A 70 5.54 -4.02 -20.48
N GLU A 71 6.12 -4.60 -19.42
CA GLU A 71 5.79 -4.30 -18.02
C GLU A 71 6.57 -3.10 -17.46
N ALA A 72 7.75 -2.81 -18.03
CA ALA A 72 8.64 -1.74 -17.57
C ALA A 72 8.00 -0.33 -17.52
N PRO A 73 7.20 0.12 -18.50
CA PRO A 73 6.54 1.42 -18.43
C PRO A 73 5.55 1.54 -17.25
N TRP A 74 4.87 0.45 -16.90
CA TRP A 74 3.94 0.44 -15.77
C TRP A 74 4.69 0.58 -14.45
N LEU A 75 5.81 -0.14 -14.28
CA LEU A 75 6.67 0.02 -13.11
C LEU A 75 7.29 1.42 -13.05
N ALA A 76 7.75 1.97 -14.19
CA ALA A 76 8.30 3.33 -14.23
C ALA A 76 7.25 4.38 -13.83
N GLY A 77 6.02 4.26 -14.33
CA GLY A 77 4.91 5.13 -13.95
C GLY A 77 4.54 5.01 -12.46
N ALA A 78 4.54 3.78 -11.93
CA ALA A 78 4.34 3.51 -10.51
C ALA A 78 5.41 4.20 -9.63
N ILE A 79 6.68 4.08 -10.02
CA ILE A 79 7.82 4.74 -9.37
C ILE A 79 7.68 6.25 -9.43
N GLY A 80 7.36 6.80 -10.61
CA GLY A 80 7.22 8.24 -10.80
C GLY A 80 6.08 8.83 -9.97
N ALA A 81 4.90 8.21 -10.01
CA ALA A 81 3.73 8.68 -9.27
C ALA A 81 3.91 8.53 -7.76
N GLY A 82 4.06 7.31 -7.26
CA GLY A 82 4.09 7.06 -5.82
C GLY A 82 5.44 7.38 -5.19
N GLY A 83 6.51 6.85 -5.78
CA GLY A 83 7.86 6.94 -5.24
C GLY A 83 8.47 8.34 -5.35
N VAL A 84 8.34 9.00 -6.50
CA VAL A 84 8.95 10.31 -6.72
C VAL A 84 8.03 11.42 -6.25
N VAL A 85 6.82 11.52 -6.80
CA VAL A 85 5.89 12.63 -6.51
C VAL A 85 5.21 12.45 -5.15
N GLY A 86 4.60 11.29 -4.91
CA GLY A 86 3.81 11.03 -3.70
C GLY A 86 4.62 11.16 -2.41
N SER A 87 5.84 10.59 -2.38
CA SER A 87 6.71 10.66 -1.20
C SER A 87 7.10 12.09 -0.81
N VAL A 88 7.37 12.96 -1.79
CA VAL A 88 7.71 14.36 -1.56
C VAL A 88 6.49 15.14 -1.11
N LEU A 89 5.34 14.94 -1.76
CA LEU A 89 4.07 15.56 -1.37
C LEU A 89 3.68 15.22 0.07
N LEU A 90 3.88 13.96 0.50
CA LEU A 90 3.63 13.56 1.87
C LEU A 90 4.52 14.34 2.84
N MET A 91 5.83 14.40 2.58
CA MET A 91 6.75 15.10 3.48
C MET A 91 6.46 16.60 3.52
N LEU A 92 6.14 17.23 2.38
CA LEU A 92 5.72 18.64 2.32
C LEU A 92 4.44 18.87 3.11
N GLY A 93 3.42 18.03 2.95
CA GLY A 93 2.18 18.13 3.72
C GLY A 93 2.41 17.93 5.21
N LEU A 94 3.25 16.96 5.56
CA LEU A 94 3.61 16.66 6.94
C LEU A 94 4.37 17.81 7.61
N THR A 95 4.99 18.75 6.91
CA THR A 95 5.58 19.95 7.55
C THR A 95 4.52 20.83 8.21
N GLY A 96 3.36 21.00 7.56
CA GLY A 96 2.35 22.00 7.92
C GLY A 96 1.17 21.47 8.74
N MET A 97 1.15 20.19 9.11
CA MET A 97 0.08 19.63 9.95
C MET A 97 0.57 18.62 11.00
N PRO A 98 -0.22 18.34 12.05
CA PRO A 98 0.09 17.30 13.03
C PRO A 98 0.22 15.92 12.37
N ALA A 99 1.11 15.08 12.90
CA ALA A 99 1.32 13.72 12.39
C ALA A 99 0.09 12.82 12.58
N SER A 100 -0.72 13.10 13.60
CA SER A 100 -1.96 12.40 13.91
C SER A 100 -3.01 12.60 12.81
N GLY A 101 -3.23 13.85 12.41
CA GLY A 101 -4.09 14.19 11.28
C GLY A 101 -3.54 13.65 9.95
N ALA A 102 -2.23 13.78 9.73
CA ALA A 102 -1.58 13.23 8.53
C ALA A 102 -1.75 11.72 8.40
N SER A 103 -1.57 10.98 9.51
CA SER A 103 -1.73 9.53 9.55
C SER A 103 -3.16 9.12 9.19
N LEU A 104 -4.18 9.79 9.76
CA LEU A 104 -5.57 9.49 9.42
C LEU A 104 -5.90 9.83 7.96
N LEU A 105 -5.37 10.92 7.41
CA LEU A 105 -5.60 11.28 5.99
C LEU A 105 -5.10 10.22 5.02
N LEU A 106 -4.12 9.38 5.40
CA LEU A 106 -3.67 8.26 4.57
C LEU A 106 -4.78 7.24 4.27
N ASN A 107 -5.87 7.20 5.06
CA ASN A 107 -7.04 6.40 4.72
C ASN A 107 -7.66 6.79 3.37
N ALA A 108 -7.42 8.01 2.88
CA ALA A 108 -7.89 8.46 1.57
C ALA A 108 -7.21 7.74 0.40
N GLU A 109 -6.04 7.13 0.59
CA GLU A 109 -5.33 6.36 -0.45
C GLU A 109 -6.20 5.21 -0.98
N GLY A 110 -6.85 4.46 -0.08
CA GLY A 110 -7.74 3.37 -0.47
C GLY A 110 -8.91 3.86 -1.32
N VAL A 111 -9.47 5.02 -0.97
CA VAL A 111 -10.55 5.66 -1.74
C VAL A 111 -10.06 6.06 -3.13
N PHE A 112 -8.92 6.74 -3.24
CA PHE A 112 -8.37 7.11 -4.56
C PHE A 112 -7.99 5.91 -5.40
N THR A 113 -7.39 4.88 -4.79
CA THR A 113 -7.05 3.62 -5.47
C THR A 113 -8.29 2.99 -6.08
N ALA A 114 -9.38 2.89 -5.31
CA ALA A 114 -10.62 2.33 -5.78
C ALA A 114 -11.30 3.21 -6.84
N LEU A 115 -11.42 4.52 -6.63
CA LEU A 115 -12.01 5.41 -7.64
C LEU A 115 -11.26 5.37 -8.97
N LEU A 116 -9.93 5.40 -8.94
CA LEU A 116 -9.10 5.25 -10.14
C LEU A 116 -9.32 3.91 -10.82
N ALA A 117 -9.45 2.82 -10.05
CA ALA A 117 -9.74 1.50 -10.60
C ALA A 117 -11.13 1.48 -11.29
N TRP A 118 -12.14 2.11 -10.70
CA TRP A 118 -13.47 2.21 -11.32
C TRP A 118 -13.47 3.05 -12.59
N PHE A 119 -12.84 4.22 -12.60
CA PHE A 119 -12.78 5.05 -13.79
C PHE A 119 -11.97 4.39 -14.92
N ALA A 120 -10.84 3.75 -14.60
CA ALA A 120 -9.95 3.17 -15.60
C ALA A 120 -10.39 1.77 -16.07
N PHE A 121 -10.92 0.94 -15.17
CA PHE A 121 -11.27 -0.46 -15.44
C PHE A 121 -12.77 -0.73 -15.48
N LYS A 122 -13.62 0.27 -15.16
CA LYS A 122 -15.09 0.17 -15.13
C LYS A 122 -15.61 -0.90 -14.17
N GLU A 123 -14.88 -1.15 -13.08
CA GLU A 123 -15.26 -2.09 -12.01
C GLU A 123 -16.37 -1.45 -11.15
N ASN A 124 -17.60 -1.99 -11.18
CA ASN A 124 -18.72 -1.45 -10.38
C ASN A 124 -18.51 -1.71 -8.88
N PHE A 125 -18.89 -0.74 -8.04
CA PHE A 125 -18.88 -0.89 -6.59
C PHE A 125 -20.28 -1.06 -6.02
N ASP A 126 -20.40 -1.89 -4.99
CA ASP A 126 -21.62 -1.95 -4.18
C ASP A 126 -21.86 -0.59 -3.49
N ARG A 127 -23.15 -0.26 -3.27
CA ARG A 127 -23.60 0.92 -2.52
C ARG A 127 -22.93 1.03 -1.16
N ARG A 128 -22.62 -0.09 -0.51
CA ARG A 128 -21.96 -0.08 0.80
C ARG A 128 -20.52 0.41 0.74
N ILE A 129 -19.76 0.01 -0.29
CA ILE A 129 -18.39 0.49 -0.51
C ILE A 129 -18.42 2.00 -0.79
N ALA A 130 -19.39 2.45 -1.60
CA ALA A 130 -19.58 3.88 -1.87
C ALA A 130 -19.86 4.67 -0.59
N LEU A 131 -20.76 4.19 0.30
CA LEU A 131 -20.96 4.80 1.61
C LEU A 131 -19.68 4.85 2.44
N GLY A 132 -18.88 3.77 2.41
CA GLY A 132 -17.60 3.74 3.11
C GLY A 132 -16.61 4.78 2.59
N MET A 133 -16.54 4.97 1.26
CA MET A 133 -15.72 6.02 0.65
C MET A 133 -16.19 7.41 1.07
N VAL A 134 -17.52 7.66 1.06
CA VAL A 134 -18.10 8.92 1.51
C VAL A 134 -17.74 9.22 2.96
N ALA A 135 -17.80 8.22 3.85
CA ALA A 135 -17.42 8.39 5.25
C ALA A 135 -15.94 8.75 5.43
N ILE A 136 -15.03 8.11 4.68
CA ILE A 136 -13.59 8.44 4.69
C ILE A 136 -13.37 9.88 4.18
N VAL A 137 -14.02 10.25 3.07
CA VAL A 137 -13.93 11.61 2.51
C VAL A 137 -14.46 12.65 3.49
N ALA A 138 -15.59 12.37 4.16
CA ALA A 138 -16.13 13.26 5.19
C ALA A 138 -15.13 13.46 6.34
N GLY A 139 -14.48 12.38 6.81
CA GLY A 139 -13.40 12.48 7.80
C GLY A 139 -12.22 13.31 7.29
N ALA A 140 -11.82 13.16 6.03
CA ALA A 140 -10.75 13.94 5.44
C ALA A 140 -11.10 15.44 5.35
N VAL A 141 -12.34 15.77 5.00
CA VAL A 141 -12.85 17.15 5.00
C VAL A 141 -12.80 17.75 6.40
N VAL A 142 -13.22 16.99 7.44
CA VAL A 142 -13.16 17.43 8.83
C VAL A 142 -11.73 17.75 9.27
N LEU A 143 -10.75 16.91 8.91
CA LEU A 143 -9.32 17.18 9.22
C LEU A 143 -8.73 18.34 8.43
N SER A 144 -9.22 18.54 7.20
CA SER A 144 -8.69 19.55 6.29
C SER A 144 -9.33 20.92 6.52
N TRP A 145 -10.44 21.01 7.27
CA TRP A 145 -11.17 22.25 7.44
C TRP A 145 -10.35 23.27 8.25
N PRO A 146 -9.95 24.42 7.67
CA PRO A 146 -9.23 25.44 8.39
C PRO A 146 -10.15 26.03 9.45
N GLY A 147 -9.75 25.99 10.73
CA GLY A 147 -10.44 26.73 11.80
C GLY A 147 -10.40 28.25 11.58
N GLU A 148 -9.50 28.73 10.70
CA GLU A 148 -9.38 30.13 10.26
C GLU A 148 -9.40 30.20 8.73
N ALA A 149 -10.15 31.13 8.15
CA ALA A 149 -10.34 31.29 6.70
C ALA A 149 -9.07 31.82 5.97
N ARG A 150 -7.98 31.05 5.96
CA ARG A 150 -6.76 31.31 5.20
C ARG A 150 -6.46 30.13 4.28
N PHE A 151 -6.31 30.40 2.98
CA PHE A 151 -5.96 29.39 1.97
C PHE A 151 -4.66 28.62 2.30
N ALA A 152 -3.71 29.24 3.02
CA ALA A 152 -2.49 28.58 3.48
C ALA A 152 -2.75 27.39 4.42
N GLY A 153 -3.88 27.37 5.13
CA GLY A 153 -4.24 26.27 6.04
C GLY A 153 -4.64 24.97 5.33
N LEU A 154 -5.02 25.03 4.04
CA LEU A 154 -5.44 23.85 3.26
C LEU A 154 -4.27 23.13 2.58
N TRP A 155 -3.18 23.83 2.30
CA TRP A 155 -2.05 23.30 1.54
C TRP A 155 -1.47 21.99 2.12
N PRO A 156 -1.25 21.87 3.45
CA PRO A 156 -0.73 20.65 4.04
C PRO A 156 -1.61 19.43 3.76
N ALA A 157 -2.92 19.58 3.96
CA ALA A 157 -3.88 18.51 3.73
C ALA A 157 -4.00 18.17 2.24
N LEU A 158 -4.01 19.17 1.35
CA LEU A 158 -4.03 18.96 -0.10
C LEU A 158 -2.77 18.24 -0.59
N ALA A 159 -1.60 18.54 -0.02
CA ALA A 159 -0.37 17.83 -0.34
C ALA A 159 -0.45 16.35 0.08
N ILE A 160 -0.98 16.04 1.26
CA ILE A 160 -1.18 14.64 1.69
C ILE A 160 -2.24 13.92 0.85
N LEU A 161 -3.35 14.57 0.51
CA LEU A 161 -4.36 14.01 -0.40
C LEU A 161 -3.77 13.80 -1.80
N GLY A 162 -2.92 14.72 -2.27
CA GLY A 162 -2.15 14.56 -3.51
C GLY A 162 -1.18 13.39 -3.45
N ALA A 163 -0.53 13.16 -2.30
CA ALA A 163 0.28 11.96 -2.08
C ALA A 163 -0.56 10.68 -2.13
N CYS A 164 -1.72 10.67 -1.46
CA CYS A 164 -2.66 9.54 -1.49
C CYS A 164 -3.17 9.26 -2.92
N PHE A 165 -3.45 10.29 -3.69
CA PHE A 165 -3.85 10.15 -5.10
C PHE A 165 -2.70 9.60 -5.96
N ALA A 166 -1.48 10.11 -5.78
CA ALA A 166 -0.30 9.62 -6.48
C ALA A 166 0.01 8.15 -6.14
N TRP A 167 -0.18 7.75 -4.88
CA TRP A 167 -0.13 6.34 -4.49
C TRP A 167 -1.30 5.52 -5.02
N GLY A 168 -2.49 6.10 -5.17
CA GLY A 168 -3.60 5.45 -5.87
C GLY A 168 -3.27 5.11 -7.33
N ILE A 169 -2.58 6.01 -8.03
CA ILE A 169 -2.03 5.75 -9.37
C ILE A 169 -0.98 4.63 -9.28
N ASP A 170 -0.02 4.76 -8.38
CA ASP A 170 1.03 3.75 -8.15
C ASP A 170 0.45 2.36 -7.93
N ASN A 171 -0.53 2.21 -7.04
CA ASN A 171 -1.19 0.93 -6.74
C ASN A 171 -1.84 0.31 -7.98
N ASN A 172 -2.55 1.12 -8.77
CA ASN A 172 -3.19 0.67 -10.01
C ASN A 172 -2.18 0.27 -11.09
N LEU A 173 -1.05 0.99 -11.22
CA LEU A 173 0.02 0.64 -12.16
C LEU A 173 0.82 -0.58 -11.67
N THR A 174 1.10 -0.67 -10.38
CA THR A 174 1.78 -1.80 -9.73
C THR A 174 0.95 -3.09 -9.90
N ARG A 175 -0.39 -3.01 -9.90
CA ARG A 175 -1.27 -4.16 -10.20
C ARG A 175 -0.95 -4.79 -11.57
N LYS A 176 -0.46 -4.03 -12.56
CA LYS A 176 -0.08 -4.53 -13.89
C LYS A 176 1.23 -5.32 -13.92
N VAL A 177 2.06 -5.22 -12.88
CA VAL A 177 3.34 -5.93 -12.74
C VAL A 177 3.37 -6.86 -11.53
N SER A 178 2.21 -7.11 -10.92
CA SER A 178 2.07 -7.81 -9.63
C SER A 178 2.40 -9.31 -9.66
N LEU A 179 2.55 -9.89 -10.86
CA LEU A 179 3.06 -11.26 -11.02
C LEU A 179 4.57 -11.36 -10.74
N SER A 180 5.30 -10.23 -10.81
CA SER A 180 6.70 -10.17 -10.40
C SER A 180 6.84 -10.20 -8.88
N ASP A 181 7.99 -10.64 -8.39
CA ASP A 181 8.24 -10.72 -6.94
C ASP A 181 8.07 -9.35 -6.24
N ALA A 182 7.18 -9.30 -5.26
CA ALA A 182 6.82 -8.05 -4.59
C ALA A 182 8.01 -7.41 -3.84
N THR A 183 8.92 -8.20 -3.28
CA THR A 183 10.11 -7.67 -2.61
C THR A 183 11.10 -7.09 -3.63
N TRP A 184 11.20 -7.67 -4.83
CA TRP A 184 11.95 -7.10 -5.95
C TRP A 184 11.33 -5.78 -6.40
N ILE A 185 10.01 -5.75 -6.70
CA ILE A 185 9.30 -4.53 -7.13
C ILE A 185 9.56 -3.40 -6.15
N ALA A 186 9.37 -3.66 -4.86
CA ALA A 186 9.57 -2.69 -3.80
C ALA A 186 11.02 -2.22 -3.68
N SER A 187 11.99 -3.13 -3.80
CA SER A 187 13.42 -2.78 -3.77
C SER A 187 13.78 -1.83 -4.92
N VAL A 188 13.31 -2.12 -6.13
CA VAL A 188 13.51 -1.26 -7.31
C VAL A 188 12.81 0.09 -7.14
N LYS A 189 11.55 0.09 -6.68
CA LYS A 189 10.82 1.33 -6.39
C LYS A 189 11.56 2.19 -5.38
N GLY A 190 12.02 1.61 -4.28
CA GLY A 190 12.79 2.27 -3.24
C GLY A 190 14.10 2.87 -3.77
N LEU A 191 14.92 2.06 -4.46
CA LEU A 191 16.21 2.49 -4.97
C LEU A 191 16.08 3.58 -6.03
N VAL A 192 15.20 3.42 -7.01
CA VAL A 192 15.03 4.39 -8.10
C VAL A 192 14.42 5.69 -7.57
N ALA A 193 13.30 5.63 -6.85
CA ALA A 193 12.66 6.82 -6.31
C ALA A 193 13.57 7.55 -5.31
N GLY A 194 14.22 6.78 -4.42
CA GLY A 194 15.16 7.31 -3.45
C GLY A 194 16.35 8.01 -4.10
N SER A 195 16.97 7.40 -5.12
CA SER A 195 18.11 7.99 -5.82
C SER A 195 17.72 9.23 -6.64
N VAL A 196 16.58 9.18 -7.34
CA VAL A 196 16.04 10.32 -8.11
C VAL A 196 15.74 11.49 -7.17
N ASN A 197 15.01 11.25 -6.09
CA ASN A 197 14.68 12.31 -5.13
C ASN A 197 15.90 12.83 -4.38
N LEU A 198 16.92 11.99 -4.13
CA LEU A 198 18.16 12.42 -3.52
C LEU A 198 18.92 13.39 -4.45
N ALA A 199 19.02 13.05 -5.73
CA ALA A 199 19.64 13.92 -6.73
C ALA A 199 18.89 15.25 -6.87
N LEU A 200 17.56 15.22 -6.93
CA LEU A 200 16.72 16.41 -6.99
C LEU A 200 16.84 17.26 -5.72
N ALA A 201 16.85 16.64 -4.53
CA ALA A 201 17.02 17.34 -3.27
C ALA A 201 18.35 18.10 -3.22
N PHE A 202 19.46 17.48 -3.65
CA PHE A 202 20.74 18.18 -3.75
C PHE A 202 20.75 19.27 -4.83
N ALA A 203 20.09 19.04 -5.96
CA ALA A 203 19.99 20.05 -7.02
C ALA A 203 19.25 21.33 -6.56
N VAL A 204 18.30 21.20 -5.64
CA VAL A 204 17.60 22.35 -5.02
C VAL A 204 18.27 22.87 -3.75
N GLY A 205 19.49 22.41 -3.44
CA GLY A 205 20.32 22.95 -2.36
C GLY A 205 20.13 22.29 -0.99
N ALA A 206 19.56 21.09 -0.90
CA ALA A 206 19.51 20.35 0.35
C ALA A 206 20.94 20.01 0.84
N THR A 207 21.14 20.02 2.15
CA THR A 207 22.40 19.63 2.79
C THR A 207 22.22 18.33 3.55
N LEU A 208 23.31 17.58 3.71
CA LEU A 208 23.28 16.35 4.49
C LEU A 208 22.94 16.67 5.95
N PRO A 209 21.98 15.96 6.56
CA PRO A 209 21.66 16.15 7.96
C PRO A 209 22.75 15.52 8.84
N PRO A 210 22.74 15.81 10.15
CA PRO A 210 23.60 15.12 11.11
C PRO A 210 23.46 13.59 10.99
N LEU A 211 24.58 12.87 11.17
CA LEU A 211 24.63 11.42 11.00
C LEU A 211 23.52 10.64 11.74
N PRO A 212 23.13 11.00 12.98
CA PRO A 212 22.02 10.33 13.67
C PRO A 212 20.69 10.43 12.91
N ASN A 213 20.40 11.58 12.31
CA ASN A 213 19.15 11.81 11.58
C ASN A 213 19.18 11.15 10.20
N LEU A 214 20.35 11.11 9.56
CA LEU A 214 20.56 10.35 8.33
C LEU A 214 20.28 8.85 8.55
N VAL A 215 20.93 8.27 9.57
CA VAL A 215 20.74 6.84 9.92
C VAL A 215 19.31 6.59 10.37
N GLY A 216 18.75 7.47 11.21
CA GLY A 216 17.36 7.40 11.65
C GLY A 216 16.38 7.37 10.48
N ALA A 217 16.53 8.26 9.49
CA ALA A 217 15.70 8.28 8.29
C ALA A 217 15.82 6.99 7.47
N LEU A 218 17.04 6.48 7.26
CA LEU A 218 17.25 5.21 6.55
C LEU A 218 16.62 4.02 7.29
N VAL A 219 16.73 3.97 8.62
CA VAL A 219 16.13 2.92 9.46
C VAL A 219 14.61 3.00 9.44
N VAL A 220 14.03 4.20 9.56
CA VAL A 220 12.57 4.38 9.43
C VAL A 220 12.12 3.95 8.05
N GLY A 221 12.83 4.35 6.99
CA GLY A 221 12.57 3.91 5.62
C GLY A 221 12.59 2.40 5.47
N PHE A 222 13.64 1.75 5.97
CA PHE A 222 13.77 0.30 5.93
C PHE A 222 12.63 -0.41 6.67
N LEU A 223 12.30 0.02 7.90
CA LEU A 223 11.30 -0.64 8.73
C LEU A 223 9.87 -0.36 8.26
N ALA A 224 9.52 0.91 8.10
CA ALA A 224 8.15 1.34 7.83
C ALA A 224 7.70 1.10 6.38
N TYR A 225 8.62 1.18 5.41
CA TYR A 225 8.31 1.00 3.99
C TYR A 225 8.83 -0.33 3.44
N GLY A 226 9.96 -0.83 3.94
CA GLY A 226 10.58 -2.08 3.47
C GLY A 226 10.04 -3.32 4.19
N VAL A 227 10.40 -3.49 5.46
CA VAL A 227 10.02 -4.65 6.30
C VAL A 227 8.50 -4.74 6.42
N SER A 228 7.82 -3.62 6.65
CA SER A 228 6.36 -3.58 6.66
C SER A 228 5.75 -4.21 5.40
N LEU A 229 6.26 -3.84 4.22
CA LEU A 229 5.75 -4.39 2.96
C LEU A 229 6.09 -5.87 2.81
N ALA A 230 7.28 -6.31 3.21
CA ALA A 230 7.62 -7.74 3.21
C ALA A 230 6.65 -8.54 4.10
N LEU A 231 6.33 -8.04 5.30
CA LEU A 231 5.34 -8.64 6.20
C LEU A 231 3.94 -8.60 5.61
N PHE A 232 3.55 -7.52 4.94
CA PHE A 232 2.27 -7.42 4.22
C PHE A 232 2.16 -8.47 3.11
N VAL A 233 3.23 -8.68 2.33
CA VAL A 233 3.29 -9.72 1.28
C VAL A 233 3.19 -11.12 1.89
N ILE A 234 3.86 -11.37 3.02
CA ILE A 234 3.72 -12.64 3.76
C ILE A 234 2.27 -12.82 4.22
N ALA A 235 1.64 -11.78 4.76
CA ALA A 235 0.25 -11.83 5.17
C ALA A 235 -0.69 -12.13 4.00
N LEU A 236 -0.49 -11.48 2.83
CA LEU A 236 -1.26 -11.75 1.61
C LEU A 236 -1.22 -13.23 1.24
N ARG A 237 -0.04 -13.85 1.30
CA ARG A 237 0.14 -15.28 0.97
C ARG A 237 -0.60 -16.22 1.92
N HIS A 238 -0.77 -15.84 3.19
CA HIS A 238 -1.37 -16.71 4.20
C HIS A 238 -2.86 -16.44 4.47
N LEU A 239 -3.30 -15.18 4.31
CA LEU A 239 -4.64 -14.74 4.67
C LEU A 239 -5.50 -14.35 3.46
N GLY A 240 -4.88 -14.16 2.29
CA GLY A 240 -5.51 -13.55 1.13
C GLY A 240 -5.67 -12.03 1.23
N THR A 241 -6.03 -11.40 0.12
CA THR A 241 -6.12 -9.94 -0.04
C THR A 241 -7.07 -9.29 0.95
N ALA A 242 -8.28 -9.84 1.08
CA ALA A 242 -9.35 -9.27 1.90
C ALA A 242 -8.95 -9.13 3.38
N ARG A 243 -8.51 -10.24 3.99
CA ARG A 243 -8.14 -10.27 5.41
C ARG A 243 -6.86 -9.49 5.69
N THR A 244 -5.88 -9.57 4.79
CA THR A 244 -4.64 -8.80 4.94
C THR A 244 -4.91 -7.30 4.89
N GLY A 245 -5.72 -6.86 3.91
CA GLY A 245 -6.16 -5.46 3.82
C GLY A 245 -6.95 -5.02 5.06
N ALA A 246 -7.78 -5.90 5.63
CA ALA A 246 -8.53 -5.64 6.86
C ALA A 246 -7.63 -5.37 8.07
N TYR A 247 -6.58 -6.17 8.26
CA TYR A 247 -5.64 -5.96 9.35
C TYR A 247 -4.73 -4.75 9.09
N PHE A 248 -4.32 -4.55 7.84
CA PHE A 248 -3.43 -3.46 7.47
C PHE A 248 -4.09 -2.08 7.49
N SER A 249 -5.42 -1.99 7.26
CA SER A 249 -6.18 -0.74 7.33
C SER A 249 -6.21 -0.10 8.73
N VAL A 250 -5.72 -0.80 9.75
CA VAL A 250 -5.53 -0.27 11.11
C VAL A 250 -4.28 0.63 11.20
N ALA A 251 -3.35 0.55 10.24
CA ALA A 251 -2.07 1.27 10.28
C ALA A 251 -2.21 2.81 10.42
N PRO A 252 -3.09 3.49 9.65
CA PRO A 252 -3.34 4.93 9.83
C PRO A 252 -3.78 5.32 11.25
N PHE A 253 -4.57 4.48 11.91
CA PHE A 253 -4.99 4.71 13.29
C PHE A 253 -3.86 4.48 14.28
N LEU A 254 -3.04 3.44 14.07
CA LEU A 254 -1.85 3.22 14.89
C LEU A 254 -0.89 4.41 14.79
N GLY A 255 -0.67 4.93 13.58
CA GLY A 255 0.11 6.15 13.37
C GLY A 255 -0.49 7.35 14.11
N ALA A 256 -1.81 7.53 14.04
CA ALA A 256 -2.48 8.59 14.76
C ALA A 256 -2.34 8.48 16.29
N THR A 257 -2.50 7.27 16.84
CA THR A 257 -2.32 7.02 18.28
C THR A 257 -0.88 7.22 18.73
N LEU A 258 0.11 6.81 17.94
CA LEU A 258 1.51 7.04 18.24
C LEU A 258 1.86 8.53 18.17
N ALA A 259 1.35 9.25 17.17
CA ALA A 259 1.54 10.70 17.09
C ALA A 259 1.00 11.43 18.32
N VAL A 260 -0.19 11.06 18.78
CA VAL A 260 -0.77 11.61 20.03
C VAL A 260 0.11 11.27 21.23
N ALA A 261 0.59 10.02 21.33
CA ALA A 261 1.50 9.62 22.41
C ALA A 261 2.85 10.37 22.36
N LEU A 262 3.28 10.82 21.19
CA LEU A 262 4.48 11.63 20.97
C LEU A 262 4.24 13.14 21.16
N GLY A 263 3.02 13.56 21.50
CA GLY A 263 2.71 14.93 21.90
C GLY A 263 1.77 15.71 20.97
N ASP A 264 1.23 15.10 19.91
CA ASP A 264 0.19 15.76 19.12
C ASP A 264 -1.09 16.00 19.96
N PRO A 265 -1.76 17.14 19.80
CA PRO A 265 -2.97 17.46 20.55
C PRO A 265 -4.14 16.58 20.11
N VAL A 266 -4.92 16.09 21.08
CA VAL A 266 -6.21 15.45 20.82
C VAL A 266 -7.26 16.54 20.64
N THR A 267 -7.70 16.73 19.39
CA THR A 267 -8.70 17.73 19.03
C THR A 267 -10.04 17.09 18.69
N LEU A 268 -11.13 17.86 18.81
CA LEU A 268 -12.45 17.37 18.41
C LEU A 268 -12.53 16.99 16.92
N PRO A 269 -11.93 17.76 15.96
CA PRO A 269 -11.84 17.34 14.57
C PRO A 269 -11.10 16.00 14.39
N LEU A 270 -10.01 15.75 15.13
CA LEU A 270 -9.27 14.50 15.06
C LEU A 270 -10.15 13.30 15.48
N LEU A 271 -10.92 13.44 16.57
CA LEU A 271 -11.81 12.39 17.05
C LEU A 271 -12.96 12.12 16.08
N ILE A 272 -13.62 13.17 15.57
CA ILE A 272 -14.71 13.05 14.61
C ILE A 272 -14.22 12.38 13.32
N ALA A 273 -13.08 12.83 12.79
CA ALA A 273 -12.50 12.25 11.59
C ALA A 273 -12.08 10.79 11.79
N GLY A 274 -11.46 10.47 12.93
CA GLY A 274 -11.12 9.09 13.30
C GLY A 274 -12.34 8.18 13.31
N LEU A 275 -13.44 8.62 13.92
CA LEU A 275 -14.70 7.86 13.95
C LEU A 275 -15.30 7.67 12.55
N LEU A 276 -15.34 8.71 11.72
CA LEU A 276 -15.86 8.64 10.35
C LEU A 276 -15.03 7.71 9.47
N MET A 277 -13.71 7.79 9.54
CA MET A 277 -12.81 6.93 8.76
C MET A 277 -12.87 5.48 9.24
N ALA A 278 -12.98 5.25 10.56
CA ALA A 278 -13.16 3.91 11.11
C ALA A 278 -14.49 3.29 10.64
N LEU A 279 -15.57 4.07 10.62
CA LEU A 279 -16.85 3.64 10.05
C LEU A 279 -16.71 3.29 8.56
N GLY A 280 -16.02 4.13 7.78
CA GLY A 280 -15.82 3.90 6.36
C GLY A 280 -15.05 2.61 6.06
N ILE A 281 -13.98 2.37 6.81
CA ILE A 281 -13.20 1.12 6.72
C ILE A 281 -14.05 -0.07 7.15
N TRP A 282 -14.80 0.04 8.25
CA TRP A 282 -15.69 -1.03 8.68
C TRP A 282 -16.73 -1.40 7.59
N LEU A 283 -17.29 -0.41 6.90
CA LEU A 283 -18.20 -0.64 5.77
C LEU A 283 -17.53 -1.35 4.59
N HIS A 284 -16.28 -0.98 4.25
CA HIS A 284 -15.50 -1.67 3.21
C HIS A 284 -15.20 -3.12 3.58
N LEU A 285 -14.85 -3.39 4.84
CA LEU A 285 -14.40 -4.72 5.29
C LEU A 285 -15.54 -5.70 5.54
N THR A 286 -16.73 -5.21 5.82
CA THR A 286 -17.91 -6.05 6.09
C THR A 286 -18.74 -6.34 4.85
N GLU A 287 -18.28 -5.89 3.69
CA GLU A 287 -18.91 -6.13 2.40
C GLU A 287 -18.75 -7.58 1.94
N ARG A 288 -19.81 -8.14 1.34
CA ARG A 288 -19.80 -9.51 0.80
C ARG A 288 -19.97 -9.45 -0.71
N HIS A 289 -18.88 -9.64 -1.44
CA HIS A 289 -18.91 -9.78 -2.89
C HIS A 289 -19.15 -11.25 -3.26
N GLU A 290 -20.41 -11.65 -3.25
CA GLU A 290 -20.86 -12.94 -3.78
C GLU A 290 -21.72 -12.67 -5.02
N HIS A 291 -21.18 -12.99 -6.20
CA HIS A 291 -21.93 -12.93 -7.44
C HIS A 291 -21.40 -13.97 -8.43
N GLU A 292 -22.29 -14.43 -9.30
CA GLU A 292 -21.93 -15.24 -10.46
C GLU A 292 -21.01 -14.44 -11.37
N HIS A 293 -19.88 -15.03 -11.74
CA HIS A 293 -18.93 -14.42 -12.63
C HIS A 293 -18.32 -15.45 -13.57
N ARG A 294 -17.86 -14.95 -14.71
CA ARG A 294 -17.23 -15.73 -15.76
C ARG A 294 -15.76 -15.38 -15.86
N HIS A 295 -14.91 -16.39 -15.69
CA HIS A 295 -13.49 -16.31 -16.03
C HIS A 295 -13.37 -16.40 -17.55
N ALA A 296 -12.65 -15.45 -18.15
CA ALA A 296 -12.27 -15.55 -19.56
C ALA A 296 -11.06 -16.49 -19.69
N ALA A 297 -10.82 -17.01 -20.90
CA ALA A 297 -9.63 -17.80 -21.14
C ALA A 297 -8.38 -16.95 -20.80
N LEU A 298 -7.55 -17.45 -19.89
CA LEU A 298 -6.36 -16.77 -19.40
C LEU A 298 -5.18 -17.74 -19.48
N GLU A 299 -4.10 -17.31 -20.12
CA GLU A 299 -2.83 -18.03 -20.12
C GLU A 299 -1.93 -17.40 -19.05
N HIS A 300 -1.39 -18.22 -18.16
CA HIS A 300 -0.48 -17.77 -17.11
C HIS A 300 0.48 -18.89 -16.67
N ASP A 301 1.51 -18.49 -15.92
CA ASP A 301 2.51 -19.37 -15.35
C ASP A 301 2.67 -19.09 -13.85
N HIS A 302 2.12 -19.98 -13.02
CA HIS A 302 2.29 -19.96 -11.57
C HIS A 302 2.26 -21.39 -11.01
N GLU A 303 2.76 -21.56 -9.78
CA GLU A 303 2.69 -22.84 -9.08
C GLU A 303 1.25 -23.16 -8.69
N HIS A 304 0.77 -24.34 -9.06
CA HIS A 304 -0.59 -24.77 -8.80
C HIS A 304 -0.69 -26.29 -8.59
N VAL A 305 -1.90 -26.72 -8.22
CA VAL A 305 -2.34 -28.11 -8.13
C VAL A 305 -3.64 -28.21 -8.93
N HIS A 306 -3.98 -29.38 -9.44
CA HIS A 306 -5.26 -29.56 -10.15
C HIS A 306 -6.44 -29.37 -9.18
N ASP A 307 -7.21 -28.31 -9.41
CA ASP A 307 -8.45 -27.96 -8.71
C ASP A 307 -9.53 -27.58 -9.73
N GLU A 308 -10.64 -26.98 -9.30
CA GLU A 308 -11.74 -26.58 -10.19
C GLU A 308 -11.30 -25.57 -11.26
N HIS A 309 -10.26 -24.79 -11.00
CA HIS A 309 -9.70 -23.80 -11.93
C HIS A 309 -8.59 -24.39 -12.81
N HIS A 310 -7.74 -25.23 -12.25
CA HIS A 310 -6.54 -25.73 -12.92
C HIS A 310 -6.79 -27.10 -13.56
N GLN A 311 -7.71 -27.14 -14.53
CA GLN A 311 -7.99 -28.33 -15.34
C GLN A 311 -7.25 -28.22 -16.68
N HIS A 312 -6.05 -28.80 -16.76
CA HIS A 312 -5.25 -28.85 -18.00
C HIS A 312 -4.46 -30.16 -18.11
N LEU A 313 -4.04 -30.44 -19.34
CA LEU A 313 -3.31 -31.65 -19.70
C LEU A 313 -1.81 -31.45 -19.55
N HIS A 314 -1.13 -32.54 -19.21
CA HIS A 314 0.32 -32.61 -19.18
C HIS A 314 0.82 -33.56 -20.26
N ASP A 315 1.99 -33.25 -20.83
CA ASP A 315 2.70 -34.18 -21.73
C ASP A 315 3.17 -35.43 -20.97
N GLU A 316 3.48 -35.30 -19.68
CA GLU A 316 3.82 -36.40 -18.78
C GLU A 316 2.86 -36.52 -17.58
N PRO A 317 2.56 -37.73 -17.09
CA PRO A 317 1.61 -37.90 -15.99
C PRO A 317 2.10 -37.25 -14.69
N VAL A 318 1.32 -36.30 -14.17
CA VAL A 318 1.57 -35.69 -12.85
C VAL A 318 0.68 -36.37 -11.81
N ALA A 319 1.28 -36.82 -10.70
CA ALA A 319 0.54 -37.49 -9.64
C ALA A 319 -0.48 -36.53 -8.97
N PRO A 320 -1.69 -37.00 -8.60
CA PRO A 320 -2.71 -36.18 -7.97
C PRO A 320 -2.19 -35.48 -6.70
N GLY A 321 -2.47 -34.18 -6.56
CA GLY A 321 -2.03 -33.38 -5.42
C GLY A 321 -0.58 -32.88 -5.50
N THR A 322 0.14 -33.18 -6.59
CA THR A 322 1.51 -32.67 -6.79
C THR A 322 1.49 -31.23 -7.25
N LYS A 323 2.20 -30.37 -6.52
CA LYS A 323 2.42 -28.97 -6.93
C LYS A 323 3.38 -28.90 -8.10
N HIS A 324 3.03 -28.13 -9.12
CA HIS A 324 3.83 -27.96 -10.32
C HIS A 324 3.65 -26.55 -10.88
N ARG A 325 4.54 -26.16 -11.79
CA ARG A 325 4.54 -24.84 -12.42
C ARG A 325 4.95 -24.98 -13.88
N HIS A 326 4.11 -24.45 -14.77
CA HIS A 326 4.39 -24.27 -16.18
C HIS A 326 3.35 -23.31 -16.77
N PRO A 327 3.61 -22.74 -17.96
CA PRO A 327 2.58 -22.05 -18.74
C PRO A 327 1.39 -22.98 -18.99
N HIS A 328 0.20 -22.52 -18.67
CA HIS A 328 -1.04 -23.24 -18.93
C HIS A 328 -2.18 -22.26 -19.19
N GLN A 329 -3.22 -22.75 -19.86
CA GLN A 329 -4.40 -21.99 -20.21
C GLN A 329 -5.62 -22.50 -19.44
N HIS A 330 -6.39 -21.59 -18.87
CA HIS A 330 -7.68 -21.89 -18.26
C HIS A 330 -8.79 -21.73 -19.29
N GLU A 331 -9.69 -22.70 -19.38
CA GLU A 331 -10.92 -22.58 -20.17
C GLU A 331 -11.93 -21.65 -19.49
N PRO A 332 -12.85 -21.00 -20.23
CA PRO A 332 -13.85 -20.14 -19.62
C PRO A 332 -14.77 -20.91 -18.65
N LEU A 333 -14.78 -20.51 -17.38
CA LEU A 333 -15.60 -21.11 -16.32
C LEU A 333 -16.56 -20.07 -15.72
N THR A 334 -17.82 -20.43 -15.53
CA THR A 334 -18.81 -19.61 -14.81
C THR A 334 -19.14 -20.27 -13.49
N HIS A 335 -19.00 -19.53 -12.39
CA HIS A 335 -19.35 -20.02 -11.06
C HIS A 335 -19.62 -18.87 -10.08
N THR A 336 -20.08 -19.22 -8.88
CA THR A 336 -20.39 -18.27 -7.80
C THR A 336 -19.57 -18.61 -6.57
N HIS A 337 -18.71 -17.68 -6.16
CA HIS A 337 -18.04 -17.74 -4.86
C HIS A 337 -17.71 -16.32 -4.37
N PRO A 338 -17.49 -16.15 -3.05
CA PRO A 338 -17.00 -14.90 -2.50
C PRO A 338 -15.60 -14.61 -3.07
N HIS A 339 -15.43 -13.46 -3.70
CA HIS A 339 -14.14 -13.03 -4.22
C HIS A 339 -13.94 -11.53 -4.06
N PHE A 340 -12.70 -11.06 -4.19
CA PHE A 340 -12.38 -9.63 -4.28
C PHE A 340 -11.87 -9.34 -5.69
N PRO A 341 -11.96 -8.08 -6.18
CA PRO A 341 -11.37 -7.71 -7.46
C PRO A 341 -9.86 -7.92 -7.42
N ASP A 342 -9.37 -8.98 -8.06
CA ASP A 342 -7.95 -9.30 -8.18
C ASP A 342 -7.55 -9.49 -9.65
N ALA A 343 -6.36 -10.02 -9.92
CA ALA A 343 -5.90 -10.22 -11.29
C ALA A 343 -6.69 -11.33 -12.03
N HIS A 344 -7.22 -12.30 -11.28
CA HIS A 344 -7.97 -13.45 -11.79
C HIS A 344 -9.47 -13.13 -11.89
N HIS A 345 -9.99 -12.27 -11.02
CA HIS A 345 -11.39 -11.88 -10.98
C HIS A 345 -11.66 -10.52 -11.66
N ARG A 346 -11.45 -10.46 -12.99
CA ARG A 346 -11.76 -9.29 -13.82
C ARG A 346 -13.00 -9.57 -14.66
N HIS A 347 -14.17 -9.16 -14.21
CA HIS A 347 -15.43 -9.43 -14.90
C HIS A 347 -16.10 -8.12 -15.33
N LYS A 348 -16.66 -8.12 -16.55
CA LYS A 348 -17.68 -7.13 -16.92
C LYS A 348 -19.01 -7.69 -16.45
N HIS A 349 -19.64 -7.01 -15.50
CA HIS A 349 -21.04 -7.26 -15.14
C HIS A 349 -21.98 -6.79 -16.23
#